data_AF-A0A800MRZ4-F1
#
_entry.id   AF-A0A800MRZ4-F1
#
_cell.length_a   1.000
_cell.length_b   1.000
_cell.length_c   1.000
_cell.angle_alpha   90.00
_cell.angle_beta   90.00
_cell.angle_gamma   90.00
#
_symmetry.space_group_name_H-M   'P 1'
#
loop_
_entity.id
_entity.type
_entity.pdbx_description
1 polymer ?
#
loop_
_entity_poly.entity_id
_entity_poly.type
_entity_poly.pdbx_seq_one_letter_code
_entity_poly.pdbx_strand_id
1 'polypeptide(L)'
;MLIVCFIGLAGCSGKAAGDNKLEKKLAEEKAKEEEKAKEEAKAKEEEKKEEVKPVVVNVIDPNTKAVLKTFSPAEMGFGAEDEKYKAELAQWAKEKARGTDLKQGYDQRMTLDKLGPDGKIIKGQPEIILEESELVQRIIDSSVSGGDVELPLYVSESGYDPADVPFLGEVVVASYTTHFNSGVAGRTKNIELSAEAINNIILGVGDHFSFNTTVGPSDEAHGYQPAEEAINGKLVMGIGGGICQTSSTLFNAVDKVGVSYVEKHHHSVTVGYVPKGRDATVSYGGKDFRFENTTGIPLLVKANFGNGVLTIEIRTAKKYEGLLKKAV
;
A
#
# COMPACT_ATOMS: atom_id res chain seq x y z
N MET A 1 -34.46 89.84 -37.42
CA MET A 1 -35.88 89.44 -37.52
C MET A 1 -36.46 89.52 -36.10
N LEU A 2 -37.03 90.65 -35.67
CA LEU A 2 -38.46 91.02 -35.81
C LEU A 2 -39.35 89.84 -35.33
N ILE A 3 -40.02 89.88 -34.16
CA ILE A 3 -41.27 90.62 -33.79
C ILE A 3 -41.48 90.31 -32.27
N VAL A 4 -41.54 91.22 -31.28
CA VAL A 4 -42.51 92.27 -30.88
C VAL A 4 -43.89 91.77 -30.41
N CYS A 5 -44.18 91.91 -29.10
CA CYS A 5 -45.42 92.44 -28.44
C CYS A 5 -45.58 91.85 -27.01
N PHE A 6 -45.43 92.57 -25.89
CA PHE A 6 -46.35 93.56 -25.24
C PHE A 6 -47.72 92.94 -24.90
N ILE A 7 -48.32 92.98 -23.69
CA ILE A 7 -48.55 94.01 -22.62
C ILE A 7 -48.92 93.25 -21.32
N GLY A 8 -48.38 93.55 -20.11
CA GLY A 8 -48.99 94.35 -19.01
C GLY A 8 -49.87 93.51 -18.06
N LEU A 9 -50.05 93.74 -16.75
CA LEU A 9 -49.66 94.76 -15.77
C LEU A 9 -49.90 94.19 -14.35
N ALA A 10 -49.06 94.62 -13.39
CA ALA A 10 -49.32 94.89 -11.96
C ALA A 10 -50.06 93.88 -11.04
N GLY A 11 -49.46 93.62 -9.86
CA GLY A 11 -50.25 93.54 -8.62
C GLY A 11 -49.76 92.60 -7.51
N CYS A 12 -49.06 93.18 -6.53
CA CYS A 12 -49.15 92.89 -5.08
C CYS A 12 -48.66 91.54 -4.49
N SER A 13 -47.52 91.66 -3.81
CA SER A 13 -47.13 91.08 -2.50
C SER A 13 -48.12 90.18 -1.74
N GLY A 14 -47.63 89.01 -1.31
CA GLY A 14 -48.21 88.28 -0.17
C GLY A 14 -47.52 86.95 0.18
N LYS A 15 -46.73 86.94 1.28
CA LYS A 15 -46.35 85.80 2.16
C LYS A 15 -45.84 84.51 1.48
N ALA A 16 -44.55 84.16 1.51
CA ALA A 16 -43.71 83.86 2.68
C ALA A 16 -44.45 83.10 3.80
N ALA A 17 -44.62 81.78 3.65
CA ALA A 17 -44.80 80.78 4.74
C ALA A 17 -45.02 79.32 4.26
N GLY A 18 -45.10 79.03 2.95
CA GLY A 18 -45.36 77.68 2.43
C GLY A 18 -44.13 76.88 1.99
N ASP A 19 -43.17 77.54 1.33
CA ASP A 19 -42.12 76.85 0.57
C ASP A 19 -41.02 76.22 1.45
N ASN A 20 -40.65 76.88 2.54
CA ASN A 20 -39.57 76.41 3.43
C ASN A 20 -39.95 75.15 4.25
N LYS A 21 -41.25 74.85 4.37
CA LYS A 21 -41.75 73.64 5.06
C LYS A 21 -41.85 72.45 4.11
N LEU A 22 -42.11 72.70 2.83
CA LEU A 22 -42.15 71.68 1.79
C LEU A 22 -40.73 71.24 1.41
N GLU A 23 -39.80 72.19 1.25
CA GLU A 23 -38.39 71.91 0.97
C GLU A 23 -37.73 71.13 2.11
N LYS A 24 -38.02 71.49 3.37
CA LYS A 24 -37.50 70.77 4.53
C LYS A 24 -38.05 69.34 4.64
N LYS A 25 -39.34 69.13 4.31
CA LYS A 25 -39.93 67.79 4.24
C LYS A 25 -39.33 66.95 3.12
N LEU A 26 -39.11 67.54 1.94
CA LEU A 26 -38.46 66.85 0.83
C LEU A 26 -37.01 66.48 1.14
N ALA A 27 -36.28 67.34 1.86
CA ALA A 27 -34.93 67.05 2.31
C ALA A 27 -34.91 65.95 3.39
N GLU A 28 -35.86 65.94 4.32
CA GLU A 28 -36.01 64.89 5.34
C GLU A 28 -36.42 63.54 4.72
N GLU A 29 -37.30 63.55 3.70
CA GLU A 29 -37.67 62.32 2.98
C GLU A 29 -36.51 61.78 2.14
N LYS A 30 -35.76 62.64 1.44
CA LYS A 30 -34.54 62.23 0.72
C LYS A 30 -33.47 61.70 1.66
N ALA A 31 -33.26 62.33 2.82
CA ALA A 31 -32.31 61.84 3.81
C ALA A 31 -32.70 60.46 4.34
N LYS A 32 -34.00 60.23 4.58
CA LYS A 32 -34.52 58.90 4.97
C LYS A 32 -34.42 57.87 3.87
N GLU A 33 -34.64 58.24 2.61
CA GLU A 33 -34.44 57.33 1.47
C GLU A 33 -32.96 56.99 1.27
N GLU A 34 -32.05 57.96 1.45
CA GLU A 34 -30.59 57.71 1.38
C GLU A 34 -30.10 56.86 2.55
N GLU A 35 -30.63 57.07 3.76
CA GLU A 35 -30.30 56.27 4.95
C GLU A 35 -30.82 54.84 4.80
N LYS A 36 -32.06 54.68 4.31
CA LYS A 36 -32.64 53.36 3.98
C LYS A 36 -31.90 52.68 2.85
N ALA A 37 -31.45 53.40 1.82
CA ALA A 37 -30.64 52.86 0.74
C ALA A 37 -29.25 52.43 1.23
N LYS A 38 -28.67 53.14 2.20
CA LYS A 38 -27.40 52.76 2.86
C LYS A 38 -27.57 51.55 3.77
N GLU A 39 -28.67 51.46 4.52
CA GLU A 39 -29.00 50.27 5.32
C GLU A 39 -29.30 49.06 4.44
N GLU A 40 -30.03 49.22 3.33
CA GLU A 40 -30.28 48.15 2.36
C GLU A 40 -29.02 47.75 1.61
N ALA A 41 -28.12 48.69 1.29
CA ALA A 41 -26.81 48.38 0.70
C ALA A 41 -25.90 47.64 1.69
N LYS A 42 -25.91 48.04 2.97
CA LYS A 42 -25.15 47.38 4.03
C LYS A 42 -25.72 46.00 4.36
N ALA A 43 -27.04 45.84 4.35
CA ALA A 43 -27.72 44.55 4.49
C ALA A 43 -27.43 43.63 3.28
N LYS A 44 -27.36 44.17 2.06
CA LYS A 44 -26.95 43.41 0.86
C LYS A 44 -25.46 43.08 0.83
N GLU A 45 -24.61 43.90 1.46
CA GLU A 45 -23.18 43.66 1.62
C GLU A 45 -22.89 42.65 2.75
N GLU A 46 -23.74 42.64 3.80
CA GLU A 46 -23.75 41.63 4.86
C GLU A 46 -24.37 40.29 4.40
N GLU A 47 -25.38 40.30 3.52
CA GLU A 47 -25.93 39.08 2.86
C GLU A 47 -25.00 38.48 1.79
N LYS A 48 -24.02 39.24 1.26
CA LYS A 48 -23.04 38.76 0.26
C LYS A 48 -21.74 38.21 0.85
N LYS A 49 -21.65 38.03 2.16
CA LYS A 49 -20.69 37.11 2.76
C LYS A 49 -21.39 35.77 3.02
N GLU A 50 -21.75 35.07 1.96
CA GLU A 50 -21.79 33.61 2.09
C GLU A 50 -20.38 33.19 2.53
N GLU A 51 -20.24 32.74 3.78
CA GLU A 51 -19.05 32.00 4.19
C GLU A 51 -18.94 30.81 3.25
N VAL A 52 -18.13 30.95 2.20
CA VAL A 52 -17.80 29.85 1.30
C VAL A 52 -17.14 28.80 2.19
N LYS A 53 -17.89 27.75 2.54
CA LYS A 53 -17.35 26.64 3.33
C LYS A 53 -16.10 26.15 2.61
N PRO A 54 -14.96 26.02 3.32
CA PRO A 54 -13.74 25.59 2.68
C PRO A 54 -13.98 24.20 2.07
N VAL A 55 -13.63 24.06 0.79
CA VAL A 55 -13.63 22.77 0.12
C VAL A 55 -12.61 21.89 0.82
N VAL A 56 -13.05 20.75 1.35
CA VAL A 56 -12.20 19.79 2.04
C VAL A 56 -12.41 18.40 1.50
N VAL A 57 -11.35 17.60 1.51
CA VAL A 57 -11.38 16.18 1.13
C VAL A 57 -11.02 15.34 2.34
N ASN A 58 -11.93 14.50 2.80
CA ASN A 58 -11.67 13.54 3.86
C ASN A 58 -11.24 12.21 3.26
N VAL A 59 -10.10 11.68 3.70
CA VAL A 59 -9.70 10.32 3.36
C VAL A 59 -10.12 9.38 4.47
N ILE A 60 -10.86 8.33 4.10
CA ILE A 60 -11.54 7.42 5.02
C ILE A 60 -10.99 6.01 4.87
N ASP A 61 -10.80 5.34 6.01
CA ASP A 61 -10.53 3.91 6.05
C ASP A 61 -11.80 3.11 5.68
N PRO A 62 -11.80 2.30 4.61
CA PRO A 62 -13.00 1.64 4.12
C PRO A 62 -13.56 0.58 5.10
N ASN A 63 -12.74 0.04 6.00
CA ASN A 63 -13.12 -1.00 6.94
C ASN A 63 -13.69 -0.42 8.24
N THR A 64 -13.01 0.58 8.81
CA THR A 64 -13.38 1.19 10.10
C THR A 64 -14.27 2.41 9.96
N LYS A 65 -14.38 2.98 8.75
CA LYS A 65 -15.06 4.25 8.44
C LYS A 65 -14.49 5.46 9.20
N ALA A 66 -13.28 5.32 9.76
CA ALA A 66 -12.59 6.42 10.42
C ALA A 66 -12.02 7.41 9.39
N VAL A 67 -12.16 8.71 9.66
CA VAL A 67 -11.45 9.76 8.90
C VAL A 67 -9.98 9.73 9.30
N LEU A 68 -9.11 9.44 8.34
CA LEU A 68 -7.67 9.32 8.54
C LEU A 68 -6.94 10.65 8.39
N LYS A 69 -7.41 11.48 7.46
CA LYS A 69 -6.85 12.79 7.15
C LYS A 69 -7.89 13.62 6.42
N THR A 70 -7.99 14.89 6.79
CA THR A 70 -8.70 15.91 6.01
C THR A 70 -7.67 16.78 5.32
N PHE A 71 -7.84 16.97 4.02
CA PHE A 71 -7.04 17.87 3.18
C PHE A 71 -7.85 19.12 2.86
N SER A 72 -7.17 20.26 2.84
CA SER A 72 -7.69 21.55 2.37
C SER A 72 -7.00 21.87 1.03
N PRO A 73 -7.56 21.47 -0.13
CA PRO A 73 -6.84 21.54 -1.40
C PRO A 73 -6.35 22.96 -1.74
N ALA A 74 -7.18 23.98 -1.52
CA ALA A 74 -6.80 25.37 -1.77
C ALA A 74 -5.60 25.83 -0.92
N GLU A 75 -5.54 25.43 0.35
CA GLU A 75 -4.43 25.78 1.26
C GLU A 75 -3.13 25.05 0.87
N MET A 76 -3.25 23.88 0.24
CA MET A 76 -2.13 23.09 -0.25
C MET A 76 -1.72 23.43 -1.69
N GLY A 77 -2.37 24.43 -2.31
CA GLY A 77 -2.01 24.94 -3.63
C GLY A 77 -2.72 24.26 -4.81
N PHE A 78 -3.81 23.53 -4.62
CA PHE A 78 -4.62 23.01 -5.74
C PHE A 78 -5.12 24.15 -6.65
N GLY A 79 -4.87 24.03 -7.95
CA GLY A 79 -5.16 25.03 -8.99
C GLY A 79 -4.08 26.12 -9.16
N ALA A 80 -3.12 26.23 -8.25
CA ALA A 80 -2.05 27.24 -8.27
C ALA A 80 -0.64 26.64 -8.34
N GLU A 81 -0.41 25.53 -7.63
CA GLU A 81 0.84 24.80 -7.46
C GLU A 81 0.60 23.27 -7.61
N ASP A 82 -0.11 22.86 -8.66
CA ASP A 82 -0.62 21.48 -8.83
C ASP A 82 0.46 20.39 -8.71
N GLU A 83 1.66 20.62 -9.23
CA GLU A 83 2.75 19.65 -9.14
C GLU A 83 3.22 19.44 -7.70
N LYS A 84 3.29 20.51 -6.91
CA LYS A 84 3.63 20.44 -5.48
C LYS A 84 2.49 19.77 -4.71
N TYR A 85 1.25 20.15 -4.98
CA TYR A 85 0.07 19.53 -4.37
C TYR A 85 0.07 18.02 -4.60
N LYS A 86 0.24 17.58 -5.85
CA LYS A 86 0.33 16.17 -6.22
C LYS A 86 1.50 15.46 -5.55
N ALA A 87 2.66 16.09 -5.47
CA ALA A 87 3.83 15.51 -4.81
C ALA A 87 3.61 15.31 -3.31
N GLU A 88 2.96 16.25 -2.62
CA GLU A 88 2.61 16.11 -1.20
C GLU A 88 1.60 14.98 -0.97
N LEU A 89 0.57 14.86 -1.83
CA LEU A 89 -0.37 13.75 -1.79
C LEU A 89 0.31 12.40 -2.03
N ALA A 90 1.20 12.32 -3.02
CA ALA A 90 1.94 11.10 -3.33
C ALA A 90 2.84 10.67 -2.18
N GLN A 91 3.54 11.62 -1.54
CA GLN A 91 4.35 11.33 -0.36
C GLN A 91 3.48 10.81 0.79
N TRP A 92 2.33 11.43 1.05
CA TRP A 92 1.40 10.96 2.08
C TRP A 92 0.84 9.56 1.76
N ALA A 93 0.41 9.31 0.52
CA ALA A 93 -0.10 8.02 0.08
C ALA A 93 0.96 6.92 0.27
N LYS A 94 2.22 7.20 -0.10
CA LYS A 94 3.36 6.30 0.09
C LYS A 94 3.61 5.96 1.56
N GLU A 95 3.55 6.95 2.45
CA GLU A 95 3.68 6.74 3.89
C GLU A 95 2.51 5.91 4.46
N LYS A 96 1.30 6.08 3.93
CA LYS A 96 0.15 5.24 4.31
C LYS A 96 0.27 3.82 3.79
N ALA A 97 0.72 3.63 2.56
CA ALA A 97 0.97 2.30 2.00
C ALA A 97 2.04 1.57 2.82
N ARG A 98 3.24 2.14 2.91
CA ARG A 98 4.44 1.42 3.42
C ARG A 98 4.64 1.53 4.92
N GLY A 99 4.01 2.52 5.54
CA GLY A 99 4.26 2.87 6.93
C GLY A 99 5.50 3.73 7.12
N THR A 100 5.78 4.02 8.38
CA THR A 100 6.94 4.75 8.87
C THR A 100 7.58 3.96 10.00
N ASP A 101 8.73 4.41 10.50
CA ASP A 101 9.41 3.80 11.65
C ASP A 101 8.53 3.73 12.92
N LEU A 102 7.46 4.54 12.97
CA LEU A 102 6.57 4.66 14.13
C LEU A 102 5.19 4.01 13.92
N LYS A 103 4.79 3.79 12.66
CA LYS A 103 3.43 3.32 12.36
C LYS A 103 3.44 2.39 11.15
N GLN A 104 2.85 1.22 11.33
CA GLN A 104 2.65 0.27 10.24
C GLN A 104 1.74 0.86 9.14
N GLY A 105 2.10 0.61 7.89
CA GLY A 105 1.31 0.97 6.73
C GLY A 105 0.17 -0.02 6.45
N TYR A 106 -0.57 0.24 5.38
CA TYR A 106 -1.64 -0.63 4.90
C TYR A 106 -1.13 -1.79 4.04
N ASP A 107 0.02 -1.62 3.38
CA ASP A 107 0.62 -2.69 2.59
C ASP A 107 0.99 -3.85 3.50
N GLN A 108 0.44 -5.01 3.17
CA GLN A 108 0.66 -6.23 3.89
C GLN A 108 1.11 -7.29 2.89
N ARG A 109 2.25 -7.92 3.18
CA ARG A 109 2.71 -9.07 2.40
C ARG A 109 1.85 -10.29 2.68
N MET A 110 1.66 -11.11 1.66
CA MET A 110 1.06 -12.43 1.81
C MET A 110 1.91 -13.31 2.75
N THR A 111 1.24 -13.97 3.69
CA THR A 111 1.76 -15.18 4.31
C THR A 111 1.01 -16.35 3.69
N LEU A 112 1.73 -17.26 3.05
CA LEU A 112 1.10 -18.34 2.28
C LEU A 112 0.42 -19.36 3.19
N ASP A 113 -0.62 -19.97 2.65
CA ASP A 113 -1.34 -21.06 3.29
C ASP A 113 -0.45 -22.30 3.43
N LYS A 114 -0.70 -23.10 4.47
CA LYS A 114 0.03 -24.35 4.72
C LYS A 114 -0.90 -25.54 4.75
N LEU A 115 -0.39 -26.69 4.34
CA LEU A 115 -1.03 -27.97 4.60
C LEU A 115 -0.65 -28.46 6.01
N GLY A 116 -1.64 -28.51 6.89
CA GLY A 116 -1.52 -29.04 8.24
C GLY A 116 -1.27 -30.56 8.26
N PRO A 117 -0.79 -31.11 9.39
CA PRO A 117 -0.52 -32.53 9.54
C PRO A 117 -1.79 -33.40 9.46
N ASP A 118 -2.97 -32.82 9.72
CA ASP A 118 -4.28 -33.44 9.57
C ASP A 118 -4.87 -33.34 8.15
N GLY A 119 -4.08 -32.80 7.20
CA GLY A 119 -4.50 -32.58 5.82
C GLY A 119 -5.39 -31.34 5.63
N LYS A 120 -5.61 -30.51 6.67
CA LYS A 120 -6.38 -29.27 6.54
C LYS A 120 -5.52 -28.09 6.17
N ILE A 121 -6.15 -27.11 5.53
CA ILE A 121 -5.51 -25.82 5.23
C ILE A 121 -5.36 -25.03 6.53
N ILE A 122 -4.13 -24.65 6.84
CA ILE A 122 -3.81 -23.63 7.83
C ILE A 122 -3.69 -22.32 7.06
N LYS A 123 -4.65 -21.42 7.26
CA LYS A 123 -4.70 -20.14 6.58
C LYS A 123 -3.56 -19.23 7.04
N GLY A 124 -2.86 -18.66 6.07
CA GLY A 124 -1.92 -17.59 6.25
C GLY A 124 -2.64 -16.24 6.29
N GLN A 125 -2.06 -15.23 5.64
CA GLN A 125 -2.60 -13.87 5.57
C GLN A 125 -2.61 -13.41 4.12
N PRO A 126 -3.69 -12.79 3.64
CA PRO A 126 -3.74 -12.28 2.28
C PRO A 126 -2.77 -11.10 2.10
N GLU A 127 -2.43 -10.85 0.85
CA GLU A 127 -1.76 -9.61 0.46
C GLU A 127 -2.77 -8.47 0.50
N ILE A 128 -2.35 -7.32 1.03
CA ILE A 128 -3.12 -6.07 0.97
C ILE A 128 -2.21 -5.03 0.35
N ILE A 129 -2.68 -4.33 -0.67
CA ILE A 129 -1.96 -3.22 -1.31
C ILE A 129 -2.85 -1.98 -1.29
N LEU A 130 -2.29 -0.87 -0.80
CA LEU A 130 -2.86 0.45 -1.03
C LEU A 130 -2.39 0.97 -2.39
N GLU A 131 -3.31 1.13 -3.34
CA GLU A 131 -2.96 1.72 -4.64
C GLU A 131 -2.68 3.22 -4.53
N GLU A 132 -1.42 3.56 -4.28
CA GLU A 132 -0.94 4.92 -4.01
C GLU A 132 -1.38 5.90 -5.11
N SER A 133 -1.21 5.51 -6.38
CA SER A 133 -1.49 6.38 -7.53
C SER A 133 -2.99 6.65 -7.71
N GLU A 134 -3.82 5.63 -7.48
CA GLU A 134 -5.26 5.75 -7.52
C GLU A 134 -5.77 6.62 -6.37
N LEU A 135 -5.22 6.46 -5.17
CA LEU A 135 -5.59 7.29 -4.03
C LEU A 135 -5.32 8.77 -4.31
N VAL A 136 -4.14 9.10 -4.84
CA VAL A 136 -3.79 10.47 -5.24
C VAL A 136 -4.79 11.00 -6.26
N GLN A 137 -5.11 10.21 -7.29
CA GLN A 137 -6.05 10.64 -8.32
C GLN A 137 -7.45 10.90 -7.75
N ARG A 138 -7.97 9.99 -6.90
CA ARG A 138 -9.26 10.16 -6.23
C ARG A 138 -9.31 11.44 -5.38
N ILE A 139 -8.23 11.76 -4.67
CA ILE A 139 -8.14 13.01 -3.88
C ILE A 139 -8.14 14.24 -4.80
N ILE A 140 -7.38 14.22 -5.89
CA ILE A 140 -7.34 15.32 -6.86
C ILE A 140 -8.73 15.54 -7.47
N ASP A 141 -9.41 14.48 -7.89
CA ASP A 141 -10.75 14.56 -8.47
C ASP A 141 -11.76 15.14 -7.47
N SER A 142 -11.69 14.69 -6.21
CA SER A 142 -12.52 15.23 -5.11
C SER A 142 -12.13 16.65 -4.70
N SER A 143 -10.95 17.16 -5.06
CA SER A 143 -10.50 18.51 -4.66
C SER A 143 -11.28 19.64 -5.34
N VAL A 144 -12.02 19.34 -6.41
CA VAL A 144 -12.88 20.30 -7.11
C VAL A 144 -14.12 20.67 -6.31
N SER A 145 -14.77 19.68 -5.67
CA SER A 145 -16.06 19.86 -4.97
C SER A 145 -15.99 19.53 -3.47
N GLY A 146 -14.90 18.91 -3.02
CA GLY A 146 -14.78 18.32 -1.70
C GLY A 146 -15.53 16.99 -1.61
N GLY A 147 -15.41 16.35 -0.45
CA GLY A 147 -16.12 15.11 -0.14
C GLY A 147 -15.22 14.06 0.50
N ASP A 148 -15.68 12.82 0.46
CA ASP A 148 -15.04 11.70 1.12
C ASP A 148 -14.43 10.75 0.08
N VAL A 149 -13.17 10.35 0.30
CA VAL A 149 -12.41 9.40 -0.52
C VAL A 149 -12.05 8.20 0.35
N GLU A 150 -12.54 7.02 0.00
CA GLU A 150 -12.09 5.79 0.65
C GLU A 150 -10.74 5.34 0.08
N LEU A 151 -9.87 4.81 0.96
CA LEU A 151 -8.60 4.20 0.55
C LEU A 151 -8.83 3.07 -0.47
N PRO A 152 -8.15 3.07 -1.63
CA PRO A 152 -8.20 1.97 -2.59
C PRO A 152 -7.34 0.80 -2.10
N LEU A 153 -7.90 0.00 -1.20
CA LEU A 153 -7.26 -1.21 -0.68
C LEU A 153 -7.65 -2.42 -1.54
N TYR A 154 -6.65 -3.10 -2.09
CA TYR A 154 -6.80 -4.34 -2.84
C TYR A 154 -6.33 -5.52 -2.01
N VAL A 155 -7.16 -6.56 -1.94
CA VAL A 155 -6.87 -7.79 -1.19
C VAL A 155 -6.71 -8.94 -2.17
N SER A 156 -5.54 -9.59 -2.17
CA SER A 156 -5.25 -10.75 -2.99
C SER A 156 -5.09 -11.98 -2.10
N GLU A 157 -5.98 -12.95 -2.30
CA GLU A 157 -5.93 -14.28 -1.68
C GLU A 157 -5.04 -15.22 -2.51
N SER A 158 -4.63 -16.33 -1.90
CA SER A 158 -3.81 -17.35 -2.58
C SER A 158 -4.56 -18.01 -3.75
N GLY A 159 -3.90 -18.09 -4.91
CA GLY A 159 -4.49 -18.45 -6.20
C GLY A 159 -4.65 -19.95 -6.45
N TYR A 160 -5.37 -20.68 -5.59
CA TYR A 160 -5.65 -22.11 -5.78
C TYR A 160 -7.10 -22.47 -5.43
N ASP A 161 -7.61 -23.58 -5.98
CA ASP A 161 -8.89 -24.16 -5.57
C ASP A 161 -8.70 -25.00 -4.29
N PRO A 162 -9.36 -24.68 -3.16
CA PRO A 162 -9.27 -25.48 -1.95
C PRO A 162 -9.58 -26.97 -2.13
N ALA A 163 -10.39 -27.33 -3.13
CA ALA A 163 -10.69 -28.72 -3.46
C ALA A 163 -9.46 -29.50 -3.95
N ASP A 164 -8.41 -28.82 -4.40
CA ASP A 164 -7.19 -29.45 -4.94
C ASP A 164 -6.15 -29.79 -3.88
N VAL A 165 -6.23 -29.15 -2.72
CA VAL A 165 -5.24 -29.28 -1.64
C VAL A 165 -4.95 -30.73 -1.24
N PRO A 166 -5.95 -31.63 -1.09
CA PRO A 166 -5.69 -33.04 -0.78
C PRO A 166 -4.83 -33.76 -1.83
N PHE A 167 -4.81 -33.26 -3.07
CA PHE A 167 -4.14 -33.89 -4.20
C PHE A 167 -2.78 -33.26 -4.52
N LEU A 168 -2.47 -32.06 -4.01
CA LEU A 168 -1.20 -31.35 -4.33
C LEU A 168 0.07 -32.14 -3.97
N GLY A 169 -0.04 -33.18 -3.13
CA GLY A 169 1.06 -34.07 -2.78
C GLY A 169 1.29 -35.25 -3.75
N GLU A 170 0.46 -35.48 -4.76
CA GLU A 170 0.49 -36.71 -5.57
C GLU A 170 1.74 -36.88 -6.43
N VAL A 171 2.22 -35.82 -7.08
CA VAL A 171 3.33 -35.89 -8.05
C VAL A 171 4.46 -34.96 -7.64
N VAL A 172 5.70 -35.48 -7.61
CA VAL A 172 6.91 -34.65 -7.48
C VAL A 172 7.31 -34.16 -8.88
N VAL A 173 7.31 -32.84 -9.07
CA VAL A 173 7.62 -32.20 -10.36
C VAL A 173 9.03 -31.61 -10.39
N ALA A 174 9.59 -31.31 -9.22
CA ALA A 174 11.00 -30.97 -9.06
C ALA A 174 11.48 -31.35 -7.67
N SER A 175 12.79 -31.57 -7.54
CA SER A 175 13.43 -31.72 -6.23
C SER A 175 14.86 -31.23 -6.26
N TYR A 176 15.37 -30.83 -5.11
CA TYR A 176 16.79 -30.57 -4.91
C TYR A 176 17.23 -30.95 -3.50
N THR A 177 18.45 -31.47 -3.40
CA THR A 177 19.00 -32.01 -2.15
C THR A 177 20.34 -31.35 -1.87
N THR A 178 20.55 -30.96 -0.62
CA THR A 178 21.86 -30.55 -0.10
C THR A 178 22.23 -31.37 1.12
N HIS A 179 23.52 -31.39 1.44
CA HIS A 179 24.08 -32.16 2.55
C HIS A 179 24.72 -31.22 3.58
N PHE A 180 24.70 -31.61 4.85
CA PHE A 180 25.34 -30.89 5.94
C PHE A 180 25.90 -31.87 6.99
N ASN A 181 26.88 -31.42 7.77
CA ASN A 181 27.42 -32.21 8.87
C ASN A 181 26.41 -32.23 10.03
N SER A 182 25.72 -33.35 10.21
CA SER A 182 24.74 -33.54 11.29
C SER A 182 25.35 -33.49 12.70
N GLY A 183 26.66 -33.68 12.83
CA GLY A 183 27.39 -33.58 14.10
C GLY A 183 27.54 -32.15 14.63
N VAL A 184 27.26 -31.12 13.81
CA VAL A 184 27.28 -29.71 14.24
C VAL A 184 25.89 -29.32 14.72
N ALA A 185 25.61 -29.55 16.01
CA ALA A 185 24.27 -29.45 16.60
C ALA A 185 23.54 -28.12 16.29
N GLY A 186 24.20 -26.97 16.48
CA GLY A 186 23.60 -25.65 16.23
C GLY A 186 23.19 -25.45 14.76
N ARG A 187 24.08 -25.83 13.83
CA ARG A 187 23.78 -25.77 12.39
C ARG A 187 22.63 -26.69 12.03
N THR A 188 22.66 -27.93 12.52
CA THR A 188 21.59 -28.93 12.32
C THR A 188 20.25 -28.37 12.79
N LYS A 189 20.20 -27.78 13.99
CA LYS A 189 18.96 -27.19 14.53
C LYS A 189 18.45 -26.03 13.69
N ASN A 190 19.32 -25.14 13.22
CA ASN A 190 18.94 -24.01 12.38
C ASN A 190 18.36 -24.45 11.02
N ILE A 191 18.96 -25.47 10.41
CA ILE A 191 18.44 -26.05 9.16
C ILE A 191 17.10 -26.74 9.40
N GLU A 192 16.94 -27.48 10.51
CA GLU A 192 15.67 -28.10 10.92
C GLU A 192 14.55 -27.05 11.00
N LEU A 193 14.74 -26.01 11.82
CA LEU A 193 13.73 -24.97 12.05
C LEU A 193 13.34 -24.24 10.75
N SER A 194 14.33 -23.86 9.94
CA SER A 194 14.05 -23.20 8.66
C SER A 194 13.39 -24.13 7.65
N ALA A 195 13.71 -25.43 7.66
CA ALA A 195 13.04 -26.43 6.82
C ALA A 195 11.59 -26.67 7.25
N GLU A 196 11.31 -26.74 8.56
CA GLU A 196 9.95 -26.85 9.12
C GLU A 196 9.08 -25.64 8.75
N ALA A 197 9.66 -24.44 8.80
CA ALA A 197 8.96 -23.21 8.45
C ALA A 197 8.45 -23.23 6.99
N ILE A 198 9.27 -23.67 6.04
CA ILE A 198 8.91 -23.75 4.62
C ILE A 198 8.25 -25.08 4.22
N ASN A 199 8.07 -26.01 5.15
CA ASN A 199 7.42 -27.29 4.86
C ASN A 199 5.92 -27.10 4.67
N ASN A 200 5.35 -27.83 3.71
CA ASN A 200 3.93 -27.85 3.39
C ASN A 200 3.34 -26.49 2.98
N ILE A 201 4.14 -25.58 2.40
CA ILE A 201 3.59 -24.32 1.86
C ILE A 201 2.80 -24.62 0.58
N ILE A 202 1.57 -24.12 0.51
CA ILE A 202 0.74 -24.11 -0.69
C ILE A 202 1.09 -22.84 -1.47
N LEU A 203 1.47 -23.00 -2.73
CA LEU A 203 1.75 -21.92 -3.67
C LEU A 203 0.68 -21.95 -4.77
N GLY A 204 -0.33 -21.10 -4.64
CA GLY A 204 -1.30 -20.82 -5.70
C GLY A 204 -0.67 -20.12 -6.89
N VAL A 205 -1.41 -20.00 -7.98
CA VAL A 205 -0.98 -19.28 -9.20
C VAL A 205 -0.95 -17.78 -8.93
N GLY A 206 0.16 -17.12 -9.22
CA GLY A 206 0.37 -15.69 -8.93
C GLY A 206 0.80 -15.39 -7.49
N ASP A 207 0.90 -16.41 -6.64
CA ASP A 207 1.33 -16.24 -5.26
C ASP A 207 2.79 -15.82 -5.16
N HIS A 208 3.06 -14.90 -4.24
CA HIS A 208 4.40 -14.47 -3.90
C HIS A 208 4.92 -15.22 -2.66
N PHE A 209 6.03 -15.93 -2.83
CA PHE A 209 6.80 -16.47 -1.71
C PHE A 209 7.90 -15.47 -1.27
N SER A 210 8.07 -15.32 0.04
CA SER A 210 9.19 -14.61 0.65
C SER A 210 9.79 -15.49 1.74
N PHE A 211 11.08 -15.83 1.59
CA PHE A 211 11.75 -16.68 2.56
C PHE A 211 11.77 -16.04 3.95
N ASN A 212 12.10 -14.75 4.03
CA ASN A 212 12.12 -14.04 5.31
C ASN A 212 10.73 -13.92 5.96
N THR A 213 9.67 -13.68 5.18
CA THR A 213 8.29 -13.67 5.72
C THR A 213 7.85 -15.04 6.21
N THR A 214 8.23 -16.12 5.51
CA THR A 214 7.87 -17.50 5.90
C THR A 214 8.69 -18.03 7.08
N VAL A 215 9.99 -17.73 7.14
CA VAL A 215 10.92 -18.27 8.15
C VAL A 215 11.00 -17.41 9.41
N GLY A 216 10.83 -16.10 9.28
CA GLY A 216 10.86 -15.17 10.41
C GLY A 216 12.27 -14.87 10.96
N PRO A 217 12.34 -14.20 12.12
CA PRO A 217 13.60 -13.80 12.75
C PRO A 217 14.51 -14.97 13.09
N SER A 218 15.80 -14.83 12.78
CA SER A 218 16.84 -15.83 13.08
C SER A 218 17.53 -15.52 14.42
N ASP A 219 16.80 -15.62 15.53
CA ASP A 219 17.30 -15.29 16.88
C ASP A 219 17.10 -16.43 17.90
N GLU A 220 17.69 -16.28 19.08
CA GLU A 220 17.58 -17.27 20.17
C GLU A 220 16.14 -17.44 20.68
N ALA A 221 15.30 -16.40 20.64
CA ALA A 221 13.93 -16.47 21.11
C ALA A 221 13.07 -17.38 20.22
N HIS A 222 13.41 -17.50 18.94
CA HIS A 222 12.80 -18.43 18.00
C HIS A 222 13.52 -19.80 17.95
N GLY A 223 14.48 -20.03 18.87
CA GLY A 223 15.17 -21.31 19.03
C GLY A 223 16.36 -21.52 18.11
N TYR A 224 16.76 -20.52 17.33
CA TYR A 224 17.98 -20.60 16.53
C TYR A 224 19.22 -20.58 17.44
N GLN A 225 20.25 -21.29 16.99
CA GLN A 225 21.46 -21.55 17.76
C GLN A 225 22.70 -20.97 17.08
N PRO A 226 23.78 -20.72 17.85
CA PRO A 226 25.06 -20.33 17.28
C PRO A 226 25.63 -21.40 16.33
N ALA A 227 26.01 -20.97 15.13
CA ALA A 227 26.70 -21.78 14.13
C ALA A 227 27.51 -20.88 13.19
N GLU A 228 28.43 -21.46 12.41
CA GLU A 228 29.17 -20.68 11.41
C GLU A 228 28.23 -20.16 10.31
N GLU A 229 28.34 -18.87 10.04
CA GLU A 229 27.64 -18.16 8.98
C GLU A 229 28.61 -17.34 8.13
N ALA A 230 28.22 -17.05 6.89
CA ALA A 230 29.03 -16.30 5.94
C ALA A 230 28.69 -14.80 6.01
N ILE A 231 29.59 -14.00 6.60
CA ILE A 231 29.47 -12.54 6.68
C ILE A 231 30.68 -11.90 6.00
N ASN A 232 30.44 -10.96 5.08
CA ASN A 232 31.46 -10.10 4.47
C ASN A 232 32.73 -10.85 4.00
N GLY A 233 32.57 -12.00 3.35
CA GLY A 233 33.72 -12.74 2.84
C GLY A 233 34.29 -13.80 3.79
N LYS A 234 33.78 -13.94 5.02
CA LYS A 234 34.35 -14.79 6.07
C LYS A 234 33.30 -15.67 6.75
N LEU A 235 33.75 -16.81 7.26
CA LEU A 235 32.97 -17.61 8.19
C LEU A 235 33.19 -17.07 9.60
N VAL A 236 32.10 -16.71 10.27
CA VAL A 236 32.09 -16.24 11.66
C VAL A 236 30.99 -16.96 12.42
N MET A 237 31.13 -17.05 13.74
CA MET A 237 30.06 -17.57 14.58
C MET A 237 28.95 -16.52 14.73
N GLY A 238 27.72 -16.92 14.46
CA GLY A 238 26.51 -16.12 14.66
C GLY A 238 25.29 -17.00 14.85
N ILE A 239 24.14 -16.40 15.15
CA ILE A 239 22.89 -17.14 15.36
C ILE A 239 22.21 -17.38 14.00
N GLY A 240 21.78 -18.62 13.75
CA GLY A 240 21.09 -18.96 12.49
C GLY A 240 22.01 -19.45 11.37
N GLY A 241 23.29 -19.67 11.63
CA GLY A 241 24.20 -20.32 10.67
C GLY A 241 23.61 -21.63 10.13
N GLY A 242 23.44 -21.71 8.81
CA GLY A 242 22.77 -22.83 8.12
C GLY A 242 21.50 -22.43 7.35
N ILE A 243 20.81 -21.35 7.72
CA ILE A 243 19.53 -20.96 7.08
C ILE A 243 19.66 -20.66 5.58
N CYS A 244 20.77 -20.05 5.15
CA CYS A 244 21.05 -19.81 3.73
C CYS A 244 21.17 -21.12 2.91
N GLN A 245 21.49 -22.25 3.54
CA GLN A 245 21.47 -23.56 2.88
C GLN A 245 20.04 -23.99 2.58
N THR A 246 19.09 -23.76 3.49
CA THR A 246 17.67 -24.01 3.26
C THR A 246 17.14 -23.15 2.11
N SER A 247 17.41 -21.85 2.13
CA SER A 247 17.01 -20.93 1.03
C SER A 247 17.62 -21.34 -0.32
N SER A 248 18.91 -21.69 -0.34
CA SER A 248 19.57 -22.15 -1.57
C SER A 248 19.00 -23.49 -2.05
N THR A 249 18.63 -24.40 -1.15
CA THR A 249 17.99 -25.67 -1.52
C THR A 249 16.62 -25.41 -2.14
N LEU A 250 15.85 -24.47 -1.58
CA LEU A 250 14.53 -24.09 -2.11
C LEU A 250 14.66 -23.48 -3.50
N PHE A 251 15.55 -22.50 -3.64
CA PHE A 251 15.88 -21.87 -4.92
C PHE A 251 16.13 -22.91 -6.02
N ASN A 252 17.01 -23.88 -5.74
CA ASN A 252 17.34 -24.89 -6.74
C ASN A 252 16.20 -25.86 -7.07
N ALA A 253 15.23 -26.04 -6.15
CA ALA A 253 14.04 -26.85 -6.40
C ALA A 253 13.03 -26.08 -7.27
N VAL A 254 12.75 -24.81 -6.94
CA VAL A 254 11.76 -23.99 -7.67
C VAL A 254 12.25 -23.52 -9.04
N ASP A 255 13.56 -23.35 -9.22
CA ASP A 255 14.18 -23.01 -10.51
C ASP A 255 13.82 -24.03 -11.61
N LYS A 256 13.69 -25.31 -11.24
CA LYS A 256 13.35 -26.39 -12.18
C LYS A 256 11.92 -26.34 -12.70
N VAL A 257 11.01 -25.66 -12.00
CA VAL A 257 9.61 -25.49 -12.44
C VAL A 257 9.34 -24.13 -13.08
N GLY A 258 10.34 -23.25 -13.17
CA GLY A 258 10.23 -22.00 -13.93
C GLY A 258 9.37 -20.92 -13.25
N VAL A 259 9.50 -20.77 -11.93
CA VAL A 259 8.95 -19.59 -11.22
C VAL A 259 9.65 -18.29 -11.66
N SER A 260 8.99 -17.15 -11.48
CA SER A 260 9.59 -15.84 -11.74
C SER A 260 10.29 -15.32 -10.48
N TYR A 261 11.54 -14.86 -10.60
CA TYR A 261 12.29 -14.32 -9.46
C TYR A 261 11.96 -12.85 -9.23
N VAL A 262 11.54 -12.53 -8.02
CA VAL A 262 11.33 -11.14 -7.55
C VAL A 262 12.59 -10.62 -6.87
N GLU A 263 13.26 -11.46 -6.09
CA GLU A 263 14.50 -11.12 -5.41
C GLU A 263 15.38 -12.36 -5.24
N LYS A 264 16.66 -12.25 -5.62
CA LYS A 264 17.66 -13.28 -5.37
C LYS A 264 19.03 -12.65 -5.27
N HIS A 265 19.77 -13.00 -4.23
CA HIS A 265 21.14 -12.55 -4.00
C HIS A 265 22.11 -13.72 -3.95
N HIS A 266 23.34 -13.48 -4.36
CA HIS A 266 24.45 -14.41 -4.19
C HIS A 266 25.32 -14.02 -2.99
N HIS A 267 25.97 -15.02 -2.41
CA HIS A 267 26.98 -14.86 -1.38
C HIS A 267 28.19 -14.19 -2.01
N SER A 268 28.90 -13.38 -1.21
CA SER A 268 30.21 -12.86 -1.58
C SER A 268 31.31 -13.94 -1.53
N VAL A 269 30.99 -15.11 -0.98
CA VAL A 269 31.88 -16.28 -0.86
C VAL A 269 31.29 -17.51 -1.53
N THR A 270 32.15 -18.45 -1.90
CA THR A 270 31.67 -19.78 -2.30
C THR A 270 31.18 -20.53 -1.07
N VAL A 271 29.96 -21.04 -1.15
CA VAL A 271 29.36 -21.89 -0.13
C VAL A 271 29.54 -23.36 -0.52
N GLY A 272 29.83 -24.23 0.45
CA GLY A 272 30.17 -25.64 0.19
C GLY A 272 28.99 -26.58 -0.08
N TYR A 273 27.75 -26.09 0.02
CA TYR A 273 26.54 -26.92 -0.05
C TYR A 273 25.79 -26.84 -1.39
N VAL A 274 26.16 -25.93 -2.30
CA VAL A 274 25.63 -25.81 -3.66
C VAL A 274 26.74 -25.38 -4.63
N PRO A 275 26.62 -25.68 -5.95
CA PRO A 275 27.53 -25.15 -6.96
C PRO A 275 27.57 -23.61 -7.00
N LYS A 276 28.65 -23.05 -7.56
CA LYS A 276 28.78 -21.60 -7.76
C LYS A 276 27.61 -21.03 -8.58
N GLY A 277 27.02 -19.93 -8.10
CA GLY A 277 25.86 -19.28 -8.74
C GLY A 277 24.53 -19.98 -8.49
N ARG A 278 24.53 -21.06 -7.70
CA ARG A 278 23.33 -21.81 -7.32
C ARG A 278 22.92 -21.55 -5.87
N ASP A 279 23.30 -20.41 -5.34
CA ASP A 279 23.04 -19.99 -3.98
C ASP A 279 22.02 -18.84 -3.94
N ALA A 280 21.24 -18.80 -2.86
CA ALA A 280 20.30 -17.75 -2.52
C ALA A 280 20.57 -17.29 -1.09
N THR A 281 21.24 -16.14 -0.95
CA THR A 281 21.56 -15.55 0.36
C THR A 281 20.34 -14.85 0.94
N VAL A 282 20.10 -15.07 2.23
CA VAL A 282 19.03 -14.42 2.99
C VAL A 282 19.58 -13.87 4.31
N SER A 283 18.98 -12.80 4.79
CA SER A 283 19.22 -12.21 6.11
C SER A 283 17.93 -11.53 6.54
N TYR A 284 17.36 -11.93 7.69
CA TYR A 284 16.11 -11.34 8.17
C TYR A 284 16.25 -9.82 8.36
N GLY A 285 15.27 -9.06 7.86
CA GLY A 285 15.33 -7.58 7.82
C GLY A 285 16.21 -7.00 6.70
N GLY A 286 16.84 -7.83 5.86
CA GLY A 286 17.70 -7.43 4.76
C GLY A 286 17.41 -8.23 3.48
N LYS A 287 18.44 -8.90 2.94
CA LYS A 287 18.34 -9.72 1.73
C LYS A 287 17.30 -10.82 1.88
N ASP A 288 16.50 -11.02 0.84
CA ASP A 288 15.48 -12.06 0.80
C ASP A 288 15.61 -12.94 -0.45
N PHE A 289 15.00 -14.11 -0.41
CA PHE A 289 14.75 -14.92 -1.60
C PHE A 289 13.25 -14.92 -1.86
N ARG A 290 12.85 -14.27 -2.96
CA ARG A 290 11.46 -14.03 -3.31
C ARG A 290 11.18 -14.46 -4.74
N PHE A 291 10.04 -15.11 -4.94
CA PHE A 291 9.59 -15.54 -6.26
C PHE A 291 8.07 -15.56 -6.33
N GLU A 292 7.56 -15.47 -7.55
CA GLU A 292 6.13 -15.59 -7.88
C GLU A 292 5.88 -16.93 -8.58
N ASN A 293 4.81 -17.62 -8.19
CA ASN A 293 4.39 -18.81 -8.91
C ASN A 293 3.71 -18.46 -10.25
N THR A 294 4.54 -18.30 -11.27
CA THR A 294 4.13 -18.05 -12.66
C THR A 294 3.94 -19.33 -13.49
N THR A 295 3.89 -20.50 -12.85
CA THR A 295 3.84 -21.79 -13.56
C THR A 295 2.47 -22.11 -14.17
N GLY A 296 1.43 -21.38 -13.75
CA GLY A 296 0.05 -21.58 -14.19
C GLY A 296 -0.67 -22.72 -13.47
N ILE A 297 -0.04 -23.37 -12.49
CA ILE A 297 -0.67 -24.41 -11.65
C ILE A 297 -0.33 -24.21 -10.17
N PRO A 298 -1.18 -24.70 -9.25
CA PRO A 298 -0.84 -24.72 -7.83
C PRO A 298 0.24 -25.76 -7.51
N LEU A 299 1.12 -25.41 -6.57
CA LEU A 299 2.26 -26.19 -6.14
C LEU A 299 2.24 -26.39 -4.62
N LEU A 300 2.89 -27.45 -4.15
CA LEU A 300 3.17 -27.69 -2.74
C LEU A 300 4.68 -27.78 -2.53
N VAL A 301 5.23 -26.96 -1.64
CA VAL A 301 6.62 -27.08 -1.20
C VAL A 301 6.67 -28.07 -0.05
N LYS A 302 7.39 -29.17 -0.25
CA LYS A 302 7.62 -30.19 0.78
C LYS A 302 9.09 -30.18 1.16
N ALA A 303 9.38 -29.96 2.44
CA ALA A 303 10.74 -30.00 2.97
C ALA A 303 10.93 -31.26 3.82
N ASN A 304 11.92 -32.06 3.47
CA ASN A 304 12.30 -33.28 4.16
C ASN A 304 13.70 -33.09 4.74
N PHE A 305 13.83 -33.16 6.06
CA PHE A 305 15.07 -32.94 6.80
C PHE A 305 15.40 -34.18 7.63
N GLY A 306 16.66 -34.58 7.65
CA GLY A 306 17.15 -35.63 8.54
C GLY A 306 18.48 -36.22 8.10
N ASN A 307 19.23 -36.81 9.04
CA ASN A 307 20.46 -37.56 8.77
C ASN A 307 21.52 -36.81 7.93
N GLY A 308 21.66 -35.49 8.13
CA GLY A 308 22.62 -34.67 7.37
C GLY A 308 22.18 -34.33 5.95
N VAL A 309 20.89 -34.50 5.65
CA VAL A 309 20.29 -34.26 4.33
C VAL A 309 19.10 -33.31 4.47
N LEU A 310 19.04 -32.33 3.58
CA LEU A 310 17.85 -31.52 3.34
C LEU A 310 17.42 -31.71 1.88
N THR A 311 16.20 -32.19 1.67
CA THR A 311 15.59 -32.29 0.34
C THR A 311 14.33 -31.44 0.30
N ILE A 312 14.23 -30.59 -0.71
CA ILE A 312 13.00 -29.86 -1.01
C ILE A 312 12.42 -30.42 -2.30
N GLU A 313 11.14 -30.77 -2.23
CA GLU A 313 10.35 -31.21 -3.36
C GLU A 313 9.28 -30.16 -3.68
N ILE A 314 9.10 -29.90 -4.96
CA ILE A 314 7.94 -29.18 -5.48
C ILE A 314 6.98 -30.23 -6.01
N ARG A 315 5.77 -30.22 -5.49
CA ARG A 315 4.73 -31.21 -5.78
C ARG A 315 3.49 -30.55 -6.35
N THR A 316 2.67 -31.32 -7.06
CA THR A 316 1.34 -30.87 -7.52
C THR A 316 0.38 -32.06 -7.65
N ALA A 317 -0.89 -31.76 -7.92
CA ALA A 317 -1.91 -32.76 -8.19
C ALA A 317 -1.68 -33.44 -9.54
N LYS A 318 -2.03 -34.73 -9.65
CA LYS A 318 -1.84 -35.51 -10.88
C LYS A 318 -2.48 -34.87 -12.11
N LYS A 319 -3.62 -34.20 -11.92
CA LYS A 319 -4.32 -33.47 -13.00
C LYS A 319 -3.51 -32.31 -13.61
N TYR A 320 -2.52 -31.78 -12.89
CA TYR A 320 -1.70 -30.64 -13.31
C TYR A 320 -0.33 -31.04 -13.90
N GLU A 321 0.11 -32.29 -13.71
CA GLU A 321 1.46 -32.75 -14.12
C GLU A 321 1.78 -32.43 -15.58
N GLY A 322 0.82 -32.63 -16.49
CA GLY A 322 1.01 -32.38 -17.92
C GLY A 322 0.97 -30.90 -18.35
N LEU A 323 0.63 -29.98 -17.44
CA LEU A 323 0.50 -28.55 -17.73
C LEU A 323 1.78 -27.76 -17.43
N LEU A 324 2.72 -28.34 -16.66
CA LEU A 324 4.00 -27.69 -16.39
C LEU A 324 4.82 -27.60 -17.66
N LYS A 325 5.07 -26.36 -18.09
CA LYS A 325 6.13 -26.07 -19.06
C LYS A 325 7.46 -26.28 -18.34
N LYS A 326 8.22 -27.31 -18.75
CA LYS A 326 9.57 -27.50 -18.22
C LYS A 326 10.41 -26.26 -18.56
N ALA A 327 11.11 -25.72 -17.57
CA ALA A 327 12.15 -24.73 -17.82
C ALA A 327 13.21 -25.37 -18.74
N VAL A 328 13.53 -24.70 -19.85
CA VAL A 328 14.54 -25.11 -20.84
C VAL A 328 15.93 -24.83 -20.32
#